data_AF-A0A2V6MLE4-F1
#
_entry.id   AF-A0A2V6MLE4-F1
#
_cell.length_a   1.000
_cell.length_b   1.000
_cell.length_c   1.000
_cell.angle_alpha   90.00
_cell.angle_beta   90.00
_cell.angle_gamma   90.00
#
_symmetry.space_group_name_H-M   'P 1'
#
loop_
_entity.id
_entity.type
_entity.pdbx_description
1 polymer ?
#
loop_
_entity_poly.entity_id
_entity_poly.type
_entity_poly.pdbx_seq_one_letter_code
_entity_poly.pdbx_strand_id
1 'polypeptide(L)'
;MSRLLHLPDWLCGVIIIGGFVLIAVAGLPVFKRLTAGRLHLTEDMNNDIVFFAEAIAVFYSLTVGLIAVGVWSNYSSVSDIVSSDAANIASMYRDVSGYPELIRTDLQGQIRGYTEFIIDQAWPAQ
;
A
#
# COMPACT_ATOMS: atom_id res chain seq x y z
N MET A 1 13.14 16.40 -3.38
CA MET A 1 12.15 15.31 -3.23
C MET A 1 11.55 15.22 -1.82
N SER A 2 12.02 15.97 -0.82
CA SER A 2 11.51 15.95 0.57
C SER A 2 10.24 16.78 0.83
N ARG A 3 9.84 17.69 -0.07
CA ARG A 3 8.65 18.55 0.14
C ARG A 3 7.32 17.95 -0.36
N LEU A 4 7.37 16.89 -1.16
CA LEU A 4 6.16 16.19 -1.63
C LEU A 4 5.58 15.24 -0.57
N LEU A 5 6.40 14.82 0.40
CA LEU A 5 6.06 13.87 1.49
C LEU A 5 5.48 14.53 2.75
N HIS A 6 5.34 15.86 2.80
CA HIS A 6 4.70 16.57 3.92
C HIS A 6 3.23 16.94 3.66
N LEU A 7 2.72 16.62 2.47
CA LEU A 7 1.31 16.77 2.15
C LEU A 7 0.53 15.61 2.79
N PRO A 8 -0.67 15.85 3.34
CA PRO A 8 -1.53 14.78 3.84
C PRO A 8 -1.69 13.67 2.79
N ASP A 9 -1.57 12.40 3.20
CA ASP A 9 -1.57 11.26 2.27
C ASP A 9 -2.78 11.25 1.33
N TRP A 10 -3.94 11.66 1.83
CA TRP A 10 -5.17 11.80 1.06
C TRP A 10 -5.08 12.86 -0.04
N LEU A 11 -4.39 13.97 0.22
CA LEU A 11 -4.25 15.08 -0.73
C LEU A 11 -3.31 14.70 -1.87
N CYS A 12 -2.22 13.99 -1.56
CA CYS A 12 -1.35 13.38 -2.56
C CYS A 12 -2.12 12.42 -3.47
N GLY A 13 -2.94 11.55 -2.88
CA GLY A 13 -3.80 10.62 -3.64
C GLY A 13 -4.74 11.35 -4.60
N VAL A 14 -5.45 12.37 -4.11
CA VAL A 14 -6.39 13.16 -4.93
C VAL A 14 -5.66 13.92 -6.05
N ILE A 15 -4.49 14.50 -5.78
CA ILE A 15 -3.72 15.24 -6.79
C ILE A 15 -3.21 14.30 -7.89
N ILE A 16 -2.70 13.12 -7.52
CA ILE A 16 -2.20 12.14 -8.49
C ILE A 16 -3.37 11.65 -9.36
N ILE A 17 -4.44 11.15 -8.74
CA ILE A 17 -5.60 10.62 -9.47
C ILE A 17 -6.23 11.72 -10.33
N GLY A 18 -6.51 12.88 -9.74
CA GLY A 18 -7.09 14.02 -10.43
C GLY A 18 -6.23 14.51 -11.59
N GLY A 19 -4.91 14.57 -11.41
CA GLY A 19 -3.97 14.93 -12.47
C GLY A 19 -4.02 13.98 -13.65
N PHE A 20 -3.96 12.66 -13.40
CA PHE A 20 -4.06 11.65 -14.45
C PHE A 20 -5.40 11.70 -15.18
N VAL A 21 -6.50 11.82 -14.45
CA VAL A 21 -7.86 11.92 -15.03
C VAL A 21 -7.98 13.18 -15.89
N LEU A 22 -7.50 14.33 -15.39
CA LEU A 22 -7.53 15.58 -16.16
C LEU A 22 -6.71 15.48 -17.44
N ILE A 23 -5.52 14.88 -17.38
CA ILE A 23 -4.68 14.67 -18.56
C ILE A 23 -5.38 13.76 -19.57
N ALA A 24 -5.98 12.65 -19.10
CA ALA A 24 -6.69 11.71 -19.96
C ALA A 24 -7.90 12.37 -20.65
N VAL A 25 -8.73 13.10 -19.88
CA VAL A 25 -9.90 13.81 -20.41
C VAL A 25 -9.52 14.97 -21.31
N ALA A 26 -8.46 15.72 -20.99
CA ALA A 26 -7.97 16.82 -21.81
C ALA A 26 -7.32 16.34 -23.13
N GLY A 27 -6.78 15.11 -23.17
CA GLY A 27 -6.24 14.49 -24.37
C GLY A 27 -7.28 14.33 -25.49
N LEU A 28 -8.54 13.99 -25.15
CA LEU A 28 -9.64 13.81 -26.10
C LEU A 28 -9.96 15.06 -26.96
N PRO A 29 -10.26 16.24 -26.39
CA PRO A 29 -10.54 17.43 -27.19
C PRO A 29 -9.32 17.94 -27.95
N VAL A 30 -8.11 17.74 -27.41
CA VAL A 30 -6.84 18.08 -28.10
C VAL A 30 -6.68 17.20 -29.35
N PHE A 31 -6.85 15.89 -29.21
CA PHE A 31 -6.78 14.95 -30.32
C PHE A 31 -7.86 15.22 -31.38
N LYS A 32 -9.09 15.50 -30.94
CA LYS A 32 -10.21 15.86 -31.83
C LYS A 32 -9.94 17.16 -32.59
N ARG A 33 -9.32 18.16 -31.96
CA ARG A 33 -8.91 19.41 -32.63
C ARG A 33 -7.78 19.22 -33.63
N LEU A 34 -6.81 18.34 -33.35
CA LEU A 34 -5.67 18.07 -34.24
C LEU A 34 -6.06 17.25 -35.48
N THR A 35 -7.07 16.40 -35.37
CA THR A 35 -7.51 15.49 -36.45
C THR A 35 -8.72 16.01 -37.24
N ALA A 36 -9.41 17.04 -36.74
CA ALA A 36 -10.52 17.69 -37.43
C ALA A 36 -10.12 18.15 -38.84
N GLY A 37 -10.59 17.41 -39.86
CA GLY A 37 -10.39 17.73 -41.28
C GLY A 37 -9.32 16.90 -42.02
N ARG A 38 -8.58 15.99 -41.36
CA ARG A 38 -7.56 15.15 -42.02
C ARG A 38 -7.82 13.65 -42.01
N LEU A 39 -8.66 13.15 -41.11
CA LEU A 39 -8.88 11.72 -40.92
C LEU A 39 -10.38 11.41 -40.95
N HIS A 40 -10.84 10.68 -41.97
CA HIS A 40 -12.16 10.05 -41.97
C HIS A 40 -12.06 8.78 -41.13
N LEU A 41 -12.35 8.89 -39.84
CA LEU A 41 -12.47 7.74 -38.94
C LEU A 41 -13.84 7.10 -39.20
N THR A 42 -13.85 5.93 -39.81
CA THR A 42 -15.07 5.12 -40.00
C THR A 42 -15.47 4.46 -38.69
N GLU A 43 -16.77 4.32 -38.44
CA GLU A 43 -17.35 3.75 -37.22
C GLU A 43 -16.82 2.33 -36.92
N ASP A 44 -16.53 1.54 -37.96
CA ASP A 44 -15.94 0.20 -37.85
C ASP A 44 -14.55 0.19 -37.17
N MET A 45 -13.71 1.20 -37.42
CA MET A 45 -12.40 1.32 -36.79
C MET A 45 -12.51 1.60 -35.29
N ASN A 46 -13.61 2.22 -34.85
CA ASN A 46 -13.85 2.50 -33.45
C ASN A 46 -14.22 1.22 -32.69
N ASN A 47 -14.96 0.30 -33.32
CA ASN A 47 -15.38 -0.95 -32.71
C ASN A 47 -14.19 -1.86 -32.37
N ASP A 48 -13.21 -1.98 -33.28
CA ASP A 48 -12.00 -2.77 -33.03
C ASP A 48 -11.17 -2.20 -31.87
N ILE A 49 -11.01 -0.87 -31.80
CA ILE A 49 -10.26 -0.20 -30.73
C ILE A 49 -10.97 -0.38 -29.37
N VAL A 50 -12.30 -0.25 -29.33
CA VAL A 50 -13.09 -0.47 -28.13
C VAL A 50 -12.95 -1.92 -27.65
N PHE A 51 -13.01 -2.90 -28.56
CA PHE A 51 -12.83 -4.31 -28.21
C PHE A 51 -11.48 -4.58 -27.54
N PHE A 52 -10.36 -4.07 -28.10
CA PHE A 52 -9.04 -4.23 -27.47
C PHE A 52 -8.93 -3.48 -26.13
N ALA A 53 -9.52 -2.29 -26.02
CA ALA A 53 -9.51 -1.52 -24.78
C ALA A 53 -10.27 -2.23 -23.65
N GLU A 54 -11.42 -2.84 -23.95
CA GLU A 54 -12.19 -3.63 -23.00
C GLU A 54 -11.42 -4.87 -22.53
N ALA A 55 -10.79 -5.60 -23.45
CA ALA A 55 -9.96 -6.75 -23.09
C ALA A 55 -8.83 -6.36 -22.13
N ILE A 56 -8.13 -5.26 -22.40
CA ILE A 56 -7.07 -4.73 -21.52
C ILE A 56 -7.65 -4.28 -20.17
N ALA A 57 -8.78 -3.59 -20.18
CA ALA A 57 -9.44 -3.12 -18.96
C ALA A 57 -9.83 -4.27 -18.02
N VAL A 58 -10.29 -5.40 -18.56
CA VAL A 58 -10.61 -6.61 -17.79
C VAL A 58 -9.37 -7.17 -17.10
N PHE A 59 -8.27 -7.36 -17.83
CA PHE A 59 -7.02 -7.85 -17.24
C PHE A 59 -6.47 -6.88 -16.21
N TYR A 60 -6.46 -5.58 -16.51
CA TYR A 60 -6.01 -4.55 -15.57
C TYR A 60 -6.83 -4.57 -14.27
N SER A 61 -8.16 -4.59 -14.37
CA SER A 61 -9.05 -4.61 -13.20
C SER A 61 -8.85 -5.86 -12.35
N LEU A 62 -8.68 -7.02 -12.99
CA LEU A 62 -8.39 -8.27 -12.30
C LEU A 62 -7.05 -8.20 -11.57
N THR A 63 -5.99 -7.72 -12.22
CA THR A 63 -4.66 -7.58 -11.60
C THR A 63 -4.70 -6.62 -10.42
N VAL A 64 -5.32 -5.45 -10.57
CA VAL A 64 -5.47 -4.47 -9.48
C VAL A 64 -6.23 -5.06 -8.31
N GLY A 65 -7.33 -5.78 -8.57
CA GLY A 65 -8.09 -6.48 -7.53
C GLY A 65 -7.24 -7.52 -6.78
N LEU A 66 -6.49 -8.35 -7.50
CA LEU A 66 -5.62 -9.36 -6.90
C LEU A 66 -4.46 -8.74 -6.09
N ILE A 67 -3.88 -7.63 -6.58
CA ILE A 67 -2.86 -6.89 -5.83
C ILE A 67 -3.46 -6.33 -4.54
N ALA A 68 -4.65 -5.74 -4.59
CA ALA A 68 -5.30 -5.21 -3.40
C ALA A 68 -5.56 -6.30 -2.35
N VAL A 69 -6.06 -7.48 -2.78
CA VAL A 69 -6.23 -8.64 -1.90
C VAL A 69 -4.88 -9.12 -1.35
N GLY A 70 -3.83 -9.18 -2.16
CA GLY A 70 -2.49 -9.58 -1.75
C GLY A 70 -1.90 -8.65 -0.69
N VAL A 71 -2.01 -7.33 -0.89
CA VAL A 71 -1.55 -6.31 0.07
C VAL A 71 -2.32 -6.41 1.37
N TRP A 72 -3.65 -6.52 1.33
CA TRP A 72 -4.48 -6.66 2.52
C TRP A 72 -4.17 -7.95 3.29
N SER A 73 -4.02 -9.06 2.58
CA SER A 73 -3.66 -10.36 3.17
C SER A 73 -2.30 -10.31 3.84
N ASN A 74 -1.29 -9.73 3.18
CA ASN A 74 0.04 -9.55 3.75
C ASN A 74 0.01 -8.68 5.00
N TYR A 75 -0.71 -7.55 4.94
CA TYR A 75 -0.88 -6.67 6.10
C TYR A 75 -1.53 -7.40 7.28
N SER A 76 -2.63 -8.14 7.04
CA SER A 76 -3.30 -8.93 8.07
C SER A 76 -2.38 -9.98 8.67
N SER A 77 -1.65 -10.72 7.84
CA SER A 77 -0.73 -11.77 8.31
C SER A 77 0.40 -11.19 9.18
N VAL A 78 0.98 -10.04 8.79
CA VAL A 78 2.01 -9.38 9.59
C VAL A 78 1.42 -8.86 10.91
N SER A 79 0.23 -8.26 10.87
CA SER A 79 -0.48 -7.78 12.06
C SER A 79 -0.77 -8.92 13.06
N ASP A 80 -1.16 -10.10 12.57
CA ASP A 80 -1.42 -11.27 13.41
C ASP A 80 -0.13 -11.78 14.08
N ILE A 81 0.99 -11.82 13.33
CA ILE A 81 2.31 -12.19 13.86
C ILE A 81 2.74 -11.21 14.96
N VAL A 82 2.65 -9.90 14.71
CA VAL A 82 3.00 -8.86 15.69
C VAL A 82 2.15 -8.98 16.96
N SER A 83 0.84 -9.20 16.80
CA SER A 83 -0.08 -9.33 17.93
C SER A 83 0.23 -10.56 18.77
N SER A 84 0.56 -11.69 18.12
CA SER A 84 0.99 -12.92 18.80
C SER A 84 2.31 -12.73 19.55
N ASP A 85 3.30 -12.11 18.92
CA ASP A 85 4.62 -11.88 19.53
C ASP A 85 4.50 -10.93 20.74
N ALA A 86 3.73 -9.85 20.63
CA ALA A 86 3.42 -8.98 21.75
C ALA A 86 2.73 -9.70 22.91
N ALA A 87 1.80 -10.61 22.62
CA ALA A 87 1.13 -11.42 23.64
C ALA A 87 2.10 -12.37 24.36
N ASN A 88 3.02 -12.99 23.63
CA ASN A 88 4.05 -13.89 24.17
C ASN A 88 5.07 -13.14 25.05
N ILE A 89 5.51 -11.95 24.62
CA ILE A 89 6.38 -11.08 25.42
C ILE A 89 5.66 -10.69 26.72
N ALA A 90 4.36 -10.33 26.64
CA ALA A 90 3.57 -9.96 27.80
C ALA A 90 3.36 -11.14 28.77
N SER A 91 3.14 -12.37 28.28
CA SER A 91 3.07 -13.54 29.15
C SER A 91 4.41 -13.84 29.81
N MET A 92 5.51 -13.79 29.05
CA MET A 92 6.85 -14.03 29.60
C MET A 92 7.21 -13.00 30.68
N TYR A 93 6.84 -11.73 30.49
CA TYR A 93 7.02 -10.70 31.51
C TYR A 93 6.21 -11.00 32.79
N ARG A 94 4.97 -11.48 32.66
CA ARG A 94 4.15 -11.90 33.81
C ARG A 94 4.73 -13.13 34.50
N ASP A 95 5.21 -14.12 33.77
CA ASP A 95 5.77 -15.34 34.35
C ASP A 95 7.04 -15.04 35.17
N VAL A 96 7.90 -14.15 34.66
CA VAL A 96 9.11 -13.69 35.36
C VAL A 96 8.78 -12.85 36.60
N SER A 97 7.62 -12.17 36.63
CA SER A 97 7.25 -11.31 37.75
C SER A 97 7.07 -12.05 39.08
N GLY A 98 6.87 -13.38 39.04
CA GLY A 98 6.78 -14.23 40.22
C GLY A 98 8.11 -14.59 40.89
N TYR A 99 9.26 -14.26 40.29
CA TYR A 99 10.58 -14.61 40.82
C TYR A 99 11.05 -13.68 41.96
N PRO A 100 12.03 -14.12 42.77
CA PRO A 100 12.71 -13.27 43.76
C PRO A 100 13.42 -12.08 43.11
N GLU A 101 13.57 -10.99 43.87
CA GLU A 101 13.90 -9.64 43.38
C GLU A 101 15.16 -9.54 42.52
N LEU A 102 16.24 -10.24 42.87
CA LEU A 102 17.49 -10.23 42.10
C LEU A 102 17.34 -10.84 40.70
N ILE A 103 16.58 -11.93 40.59
CA ILE A 103 16.39 -12.67 39.34
C ILE A 103 15.28 -12.02 38.49
N ARG A 104 14.22 -11.55 39.15
CA ARG A 104 13.09 -10.86 38.51
C ARG A 104 13.54 -9.63 37.75
N THR A 105 14.31 -8.74 38.39
CA THR A 105 14.72 -7.47 37.77
C THR A 105 15.64 -7.69 36.58
N ASP A 106 16.56 -8.64 36.65
CA ASP A 106 17.47 -8.97 35.55
C ASP A 106 16.69 -9.49 34.33
N LEU A 107 15.84 -10.50 34.53
CA LEU A 107 15.04 -11.10 33.46
C LEU A 107 14.03 -10.10 32.86
N GLN A 108 13.38 -9.27 33.69
CA GLN A 108 12.51 -8.19 33.18
C GLN A 108 13.28 -7.16 32.35
N GLY A 109 14.51 -6.85 32.74
CA GLY A 109 15.42 -5.99 31.99
C GLY A 109 15.74 -6.57 30.61
N GLN A 110 16.04 -7.87 30.54
CA GLN A 110 16.29 -8.56 29.27
C GLN A 110 15.06 -8.56 28.34
N ILE A 111 13.86 -8.82 28.88
CA ILE A 111 12.61 -8.79 28.11
C ILE A 111 12.34 -7.38 27.56
N ARG A 112 12.53 -6.34 28.38
CA ARG A 112 12.38 -4.95 27.94
C ARG A 112 13.41 -4.61 26.86
N GLY A 113 14.68 -4.96 27.06
CA GLY A 113 15.74 -4.69 26.08
C GLY A 113 15.51 -5.39 24.75
N TYR A 114 15.00 -6.63 24.75
CA TYR A 114 14.60 -7.32 23.53
C TYR A 114 13.43 -6.61 22.81
N THR A 115 12.43 -6.16 23.57
CA THR A 115 11.28 -5.43 23.03
C THR A 115 11.70 -4.11 22.39
N GLU A 116 12.55 -3.33 23.07
CA GLU A 116 13.12 -2.08 22.56
C GLU A 116 13.96 -2.33 21.30
N PHE A 117 14.81 -3.36 21.28
CA PHE A 117 15.56 -3.75 20.10
C PHE A 117 14.65 -4.06 18.90
N ILE A 118 13.56 -4.79 19.12
CA ILE A 118 12.61 -5.08 18.05
C ILE A 118 11.99 -3.80 17.49
N ILE A 119 11.49 -2.92 18.36
CA ILE A 119 10.78 -1.69 17.96
C ILE A 119 11.72 -0.69 17.28
N ASP A 120 12.89 -0.44 17.85
CA ASP A 120 13.75 0.67 17.43
C ASP A 120 14.81 0.26 16.40
N GLN A 121 15.13 -1.03 16.27
CA GLN A 121 16.18 -1.50 15.35
C GLN A 121 15.66 -2.52 14.35
N ALA A 122 15.00 -3.60 14.80
CA ALA A 122 14.60 -4.66 13.89
C ALA A 122 13.49 -4.21 12.92
N TRP A 123 12.47 -3.50 13.41
CA TRP A 123 11.36 -3.01 12.60
C TRP A 123 11.76 -1.96 11.56
N PRO A 124 12.52 -0.90 11.90
CA PRO A 124 12.95 0.10 10.91
C PRO A 124 13.92 -0.43 9.85
N ALA A 125 14.52 -1.60 10.07
CA ALA A 125 15.48 -2.22 9.15
C ALA A 125 14.86 -3.19 8.14
N GLN A 126 13.56 -3.50 8.25
CA GLN A 126 12.80 -4.32 7.29
C GLN A 126 12.28 -3.49 6.11
#